data_AF-A0A1Y1M8H9-F1
#
_entry.id   AF-A0A1Y1M8H9-F1
#
_cell.length_a   1.000
_cell.length_b   1.000
_cell.length_c   1.000
_cell.angle_alpha   90.00
_cell.angle_beta   90.00
_cell.angle_gamma   90.00
#
_symmetry.space_group_name_H-M   'P 1'
#
loop_
_entity.id
_entity.type
_entity.pdbx_description
1 polymer ?
#
loop_
_entity_poly.entity_id
_entity_poly.type
_entity_poly.pdbx_seq_one_letter_code
_entity_poly.pdbx_strand_id
1 'polypeptide(L)'
;MEQDPYNHGYYGHSVPSATTTVNPTPIRSGTPNTENSRSPFGENDTASLNRPGRGTNPFTSPDASRPASSFGSSSAMGPRYDVNSQLYFHSRRVMKGEIEKPWLEKKDPKEKWVTILPILGILIGLGISGFLVWDGIRNVVHHKYCPVLDDRFDGGFNTNVWTKEVQVGGFGNGEFEQTTGGDENVFIENGNLVIKATLQDAEKVEKDNVINLLKDGTCTSKDWYSCVAATNTTTGNSSVVPPTKSGRIHSMKGAKLKYGRVEVTAKLPEGD
;
A
#
# COMPACT_ATOMS: atom_id res chain seq x y z
N MET A 1 -31.49 35.52 59.00
CA MET A 1 -32.48 35.20 57.96
C MET A 1 -31.88 35.69 56.66
N GLU A 2 -31.35 34.90 55.76
CA GLU A 2 -31.27 33.45 55.62
C GLU A 2 -29.95 33.22 54.86
N GLN A 3 -29.08 32.35 55.36
CA GLN A 3 -28.04 31.75 54.56
C GLN A 3 -28.66 30.51 53.93
N ASP A 4 -28.47 30.30 52.63
CA ASP A 4 -28.43 28.95 52.11
C ASP A 4 -27.39 28.81 50.98
N PRO A 5 -26.58 27.73 50.97
CA PRO A 5 -25.38 27.61 50.15
C PRO A 5 -25.60 26.66 48.97
N TYR A 6 -25.31 27.10 47.74
CA TYR A 6 -25.19 26.16 46.63
C TYR A 6 -23.79 25.56 46.57
N ASN A 7 -23.74 24.35 47.10
CA ASN A 7 -22.66 23.39 47.13
C ASN A 7 -22.27 22.98 45.68
N HIS A 8 -21.20 23.55 45.12
CA HIS A 8 -20.60 23.02 43.90
C HIS A 8 -19.72 21.82 44.25
N GLY A 9 -20.32 20.63 44.16
CA GLY A 9 -19.59 19.37 44.20
C GLY A 9 -18.55 19.33 43.08
N TYR A 10 -17.28 19.22 43.49
CA TYR A 10 -16.18 18.82 42.62
C TYR A 10 -16.42 17.37 42.17
N TYR A 11 -17.12 17.19 41.05
CA TYR A 11 -17.01 15.96 40.27
C TYR A 11 -15.75 16.07 39.42
N GLY A 12 -14.64 15.64 40.00
CA GLY A 12 -13.45 15.28 39.23
C GLY A 12 -13.81 14.13 38.30
N HIS A 13 -14.11 14.44 37.05
CA HIS A 13 -14.24 13.43 36.03
C HIS A 13 -12.85 12.91 35.66
N SER A 14 -12.69 11.61 35.85
CA SER A 14 -11.54 10.82 35.43
C SER A 14 -11.26 11.01 33.94
N VAL A 15 -10.09 11.56 33.64
CA VAL A 15 -9.44 11.42 32.33
C VAL A 15 -9.39 9.93 31.96
N PRO A 16 -9.88 9.51 30.78
CA PRO A 16 -9.59 8.17 30.30
C PRO A 16 -8.11 8.12 29.93
N SER A 17 -7.32 7.41 30.74
CA SER A 17 -5.99 6.95 30.32
C SER A 17 -6.13 6.20 29.00
N ALA A 18 -5.33 6.61 28.02
CA ALA A 18 -5.15 5.87 26.79
C ALA A 18 -4.54 4.51 27.13
N THR A 19 -5.37 3.47 27.18
CA THR A 19 -4.92 2.09 27.11
C THR A 19 -4.32 1.87 25.73
N THR A 20 -2.99 1.78 25.64
CA THR A 20 -2.30 1.31 24.45
C THR A 20 -2.57 -0.18 24.26
N THR A 21 -3.66 -0.53 23.60
CA THR A 21 -3.82 -1.84 22.97
C THR A 21 -3.06 -1.83 21.66
N VAL A 22 -1.83 -2.37 21.69
CA VAL A 22 -1.09 -2.70 20.48
C VAL A 22 -1.84 -3.85 19.80
N ASN A 23 -2.57 -3.54 18.74
CA ASN A 23 -3.16 -4.56 17.87
C ASN A 23 -2.02 -5.14 17.01
N PRO A 24 -1.70 -6.44 17.09
CA PRO A 24 -0.62 -7.01 16.28
C PRO A 24 -1.01 -7.04 14.80
N THR A 25 -0.10 -6.58 13.94
CA THR A 25 -0.18 -6.59 12.48
C THR A 25 -0.38 -8.02 11.93
N PRO A 26 -1.20 -8.24 10.88
CA PRO A 26 -1.37 -9.57 10.31
C PRO A 26 -0.08 -10.08 9.66
N ILE A 27 0.31 -11.30 9.97
CA ILE A 27 1.42 -11.99 9.34
C ILE A 27 1.02 -12.44 7.93
N ARG A 28 1.84 -12.08 6.94
CA ARG A 28 1.74 -12.47 5.53
C ARG A 28 1.76 -14.00 5.38
N SER A 29 0.85 -14.54 4.57
CA SER A 29 0.66 -15.98 4.36
C SER A 29 1.91 -16.66 3.75
N GLY A 30 2.54 -17.52 4.54
CA GLY A 30 3.47 -18.56 4.10
C GLY A 30 2.72 -19.88 3.86
N THR A 31 3.21 -20.64 2.89
CA THR A 31 2.73 -21.93 2.40
C THR A 31 2.62 -23.03 3.49
N PRO A 32 1.76 -24.06 3.27
CA PRO A 32 1.27 -24.93 4.33
C PRO A 32 2.28 -26.04 4.67
N ASN A 33 2.64 -26.15 5.94
CA ASN A 33 3.08 -27.42 6.52
C ASN A 33 2.37 -27.63 7.86
N THR A 34 1.86 -28.83 7.98
CA THR A 34 0.88 -29.35 8.93
C THR A 34 1.42 -29.55 10.35
N GLU A 35 0.75 -28.99 11.35
CA GLU A 35 0.80 -29.45 12.75
C GLU A 35 -0.61 -29.51 13.33
N ASN A 36 -1.26 -30.66 13.19
CA ASN A 36 -1.82 -31.44 14.31
C ASN A 36 -2.65 -32.60 13.75
N SER A 37 -2.09 -33.81 13.78
CA SER A 37 -2.88 -35.02 13.86
C SER A 37 -2.21 -35.92 14.89
N ARG A 38 -2.76 -35.85 16.10
CA ARG A 38 -2.58 -36.79 17.20
C ARG A 38 -2.80 -38.20 16.67
N SER A 39 -1.77 -39.03 16.70
CA SER A 39 -1.89 -40.49 16.60
C SER A 39 -2.42 -41.06 17.93
N PRO A 40 -3.41 -41.94 17.93
CA PRO A 40 -3.69 -42.80 19.08
C PRO A 40 -2.80 -44.06 19.01
N PHE A 41 -2.46 -44.60 20.17
CA PHE A 41 -1.55 -45.73 20.48
C PHE A 41 -0.10 -45.33 20.81
N GLY A 42 0.23 -45.53 22.09
CA GLY A 42 1.55 -45.38 22.73
C GLY A 42 2.57 -46.40 22.22
N GLU A 43 3.79 -46.51 22.75
CA GLU A 43 4.37 -46.12 24.03
C GLU A 43 5.90 -46.27 23.89
N ASN A 44 6.62 -45.73 24.88
CA ASN A 44 7.97 -46.11 25.31
C ASN A 44 9.22 -45.55 24.60
N ASP A 45 9.78 -44.57 25.30
CA ASP A 45 11.09 -44.63 25.95
C ASP A 45 12.39 -44.38 25.17
N THR A 46 13.04 -43.30 25.63
CA THR A 46 14.48 -43.13 25.85
C THR A 46 15.38 -42.99 24.64
N ALA A 47 15.46 -41.75 24.16
CA ALA A 47 16.62 -41.25 23.44
C ALA A 47 17.80 -41.07 24.40
N SER A 48 18.86 -41.86 24.22
CA SER A 48 20.20 -41.50 24.65
C SER A 48 20.87 -40.66 23.54
N LEU A 49 21.59 -39.64 24.00
CA LEU A 49 22.43 -38.74 23.23
C LEU A 49 23.29 -39.45 22.18
N ASN A 50 23.48 -38.83 21.01
CA ASN A 50 24.79 -38.27 20.66
C ASN A 50 24.76 -37.53 19.30
N ARG A 51 25.15 -36.26 19.36
CA ARG A 51 25.73 -35.50 18.25
C ARG A 51 27.22 -35.90 18.19
N PRO A 52 27.81 -36.12 17.01
CA PRO A 52 28.46 -35.01 16.29
C PRO A 52 28.18 -35.10 14.78
N GLY A 53 27.94 -34.01 14.06
CA GLY A 53 29.00 -33.10 13.62
C GLY A 53 29.45 -33.47 12.19
N ARG A 54 29.54 -32.44 11.33
CA ARG A 54 30.14 -32.40 9.97
C ARG A 54 29.13 -32.41 8.82
N GLY A 55 29.08 -31.28 8.11
CA GLY A 55 28.22 -31.04 6.96
C GLY A 55 28.49 -32.03 5.83
N THR A 56 27.44 -32.73 5.42
CA THR A 56 27.39 -33.57 4.24
C THR A 56 26.59 -32.84 3.17
N ASN A 57 27.21 -32.62 2.01
CA ASN A 57 26.57 -31.99 0.87
C ASN A 57 25.37 -32.85 0.41
N PRO A 58 24.17 -32.29 0.19
CA PRO A 58 22.96 -33.07 -0.11
C PRO A 58 22.93 -33.66 -1.54
N PHE A 59 23.98 -33.42 -2.33
CA PHE A 59 24.15 -33.99 -3.67
C PHE A 59 25.14 -35.17 -3.70
N THR A 60 25.70 -35.58 -2.57
CA THR A 60 26.56 -36.77 -2.50
C THR A 60 25.68 -38.00 -2.33
N SER A 61 25.66 -38.87 -3.35
CA SER A 61 25.00 -40.17 -3.24
C SER A 61 25.67 -41.03 -2.15
N PRO A 62 24.92 -41.68 -1.24
CA PRO A 62 25.51 -42.56 -0.22
C PRO A 62 26.26 -43.73 -0.86
N ASP A 63 27.49 -43.98 -0.41
CA ASP A 63 28.37 -45.07 -0.92
C ASP A 63 27.74 -46.47 -0.86
N ALA A 64 26.69 -46.66 -0.07
CA ALA A 64 26.03 -47.94 0.13
C ALA A 64 24.97 -48.32 -0.93
N SER A 65 24.75 -47.50 -1.97
CA SER A 65 23.70 -47.75 -2.98
C SER A 65 24.21 -48.24 -4.34
N ARG A 66 25.50 -48.62 -4.43
CA ARG A 66 26.04 -49.31 -5.61
C ARG A 66 25.79 -50.82 -5.49
N PRO A 67 25.01 -51.45 -6.38
CA PRO A 67 24.88 -52.91 -6.40
C PRO A 67 26.25 -53.55 -6.66
N ALA A 68 26.49 -54.72 -6.06
CA ALA A 68 27.76 -55.47 -6.17
C ALA A 68 28.17 -55.80 -7.62
N SER A 69 27.25 -55.67 -8.59
CA SER A 69 27.52 -55.78 -10.03
C SER A 69 28.34 -54.63 -10.63
N SER A 70 28.58 -53.55 -9.87
CA SER A 70 29.44 -52.42 -10.29
C SER A 70 30.89 -52.54 -9.82
N PHE A 71 31.21 -53.52 -8.97
CA PHE A 71 32.58 -53.88 -8.57
C PHE A 71 32.98 -55.20 -9.22
N GLY A 72 33.34 -55.18 -10.51
CA GLY A 72 33.96 -56.33 -11.14
C GLY A 72 33.42 -56.68 -12.52
N SER A 73 33.80 -55.88 -13.51
CA SER A 73 33.96 -56.41 -14.88
C SER A 73 35.34 -56.01 -15.37
N SER A 74 36.33 -56.61 -14.72
CA SER A 74 37.73 -56.67 -15.17
C SER A 74 38.36 -57.95 -14.62
N SER A 75 37.77 -59.10 -14.94
CA SER A 75 38.42 -60.40 -14.75
C SER A 75 39.44 -60.60 -15.87
N ALA A 76 40.58 -59.92 -15.76
CA ALA A 76 41.80 -60.30 -16.44
C ALA A 76 42.87 -60.54 -15.36
N MET A 77 42.80 -61.71 -14.72
CA MET A 77 43.90 -62.23 -13.94
C MET A 77 44.99 -62.68 -14.91
N GLY A 78 46.01 -61.85 -15.09
CA GLY A 78 47.24 -62.15 -15.81
C GLY A 78 48.41 -61.40 -15.18
N PRO A 79 49.61 -62.00 -15.08
CA PRO A 79 50.71 -61.46 -14.28
C PRO A 79 51.33 -60.22 -14.94
N ARG A 80 51.78 -59.32 -14.06
CA ARG A 80 52.30 -57.98 -14.31
C ARG A 80 53.26 -57.86 -15.49
N TYR A 81 53.01 -56.86 -16.33
CA TYR A 81 54.06 -56.01 -16.89
C TYR A 81 53.71 -54.56 -16.60
N ASP A 82 54.70 -53.83 -16.06
CA ASP A 82 54.75 -52.38 -16.03
C ASP A 82 54.26 -51.78 -17.36
N VAL A 83 53.59 -50.63 -17.29
CA VAL A 83 54.03 -49.42 -17.98
C VAL A 83 53.04 -48.30 -17.66
N ASN A 84 53.58 -47.34 -16.92
CA ASN A 84 53.18 -45.94 -16.92
C ASN A 84 52.74 -45.48 -18.32
N SER A 85 51.43 -45.34 -18.53
CA SER A 85 50.91 -44.24 -19.34
C SER A 85 49.45 -44.04 -18.95
N GLN A 86 49.16 -42.94 -18.26
CA GLN A 86 47.82 -42.38 -18.37
C GLN A 86 47.66 -42.00 -19.84
N LEU A 87 46.97 -42.85 -20.60
CA LEU A 87 46.62 -42.60 -21.99
C LEU A 87 45.80 -41.30 -22.00
N TYR A 88 46.46 -40.19 -22.29
CA TYR A 88 45.81 -38.91 -22.43
C TYR A 88 44.82 -39.03 -23.59
N PHE A 89 43.53 -38.75 -23.34
CA PHE A 89 42.54 -38.72 -24.41
C PHE A 89 42.93 -37.61 -25.39
N HIS A 90 43.54 -37.99 -26.51
CA HIS A 90 43.94 -37.05 -27.54
C HIS A 90 42.69 -36.70 -28.34
N SER A 91 42.07 -35.55 -28.06
CA SER A 91 40.93 -35.08 -28.85
C SER A 91 41.40 -34.85 -30.28
N ARG A 92 41.13 -35.78 -31.20
CA ARG A 92 41.34 -35.54 -32.62
C ARG A 92 40.27 -34.56 -33.06
N ARG A 93 40.67 -33.33 -33.38
CA ARG A 93 39.78 -32.36 -34.04
C ARG A 93 39.48 -32.90 -35.42
N VAL A 94 38.34 -33.57 -35.56
CA VAL A 94 37.90 -34.10 -36.85
C VAL A 94 37.37 -32.94 -37.69
N MET A 95 37.79 -32.88 -38.95
CA MET A 95 37.37 -31.83 -39.88
C MET A 95 35.86 -31.96 -40.12
N LYS A 96 35.14 -30.82 -40.17
CA LYS A 96 33.70 -30.82 -40.42
C LYS A 96 33.44 -31.41 -41.81
N GLY A 97 32.89 -32.64 -41.85
CA GLY A 97 32.56 -33.36 -43.09
C GLY A 97 33.27 -34.71 -43.26
N GLU A 98 34.32 -34.98 -42.46
CA GLU A 98 35.07 -36.25 -42.54
C GLU A 98 34.38 -37.41 -41.80
N ILE A 99 33.39 -37.09 -40.94
CA ILE A 99 32.58 -38.08 -40.22
C ILE A 99 31.31 -38.33 -41.03
N GLU A 100 31.19 -39.55 -41.55
CA GLU A 100 29.95 -40.05 -42.14
C GLU A 100 28.86 -40.09 -41.06
N LYS A 101 27.75 -39.40 -41.31
CA LYS A 101 26.61 -39.31 -40.39
C LYS A 101 25.42 -40.05 -41.01
N PRO A 102 25.41 -41.39 -41.01
CA PRO A 102 24.35 -42.17 -41.67
C PRO A 102 22.96 -41.89 -41.09
N TRP A 103 22.87 -41.41 -39.84
CA TRP A 103 21.61 -40.96 -39.22
C TRP A 103 21.03 -39.66 -39.79
N LEU A 104 21.74 -38.95 -40.69
CA LEU A 104 21.20 -37.82 -41.46
C LEU A 104 20.68 -38.23 -42.85
N GLU A 105 21.05 -39.40 -43.37
CA GLU A 105 20.68 -39.81 -44.73
C GLU A 105 19.19 -40.14 -44.87
N LYS A 106 18.61 -40.71 -43.81
CA LYS A 106 17.18 -41.07 -43.76
C LYS A 106 16.51 -40.37 -42.60
N LYS A 107 15.70 -39.36 -42.91
CA LYS A 107 14.91 -38.64 -41.90
C LYS A 107 13.61 -39.37 -41.62
N ASP A 108 13.36 -39.66 -40.34
CA ASP A 108 12.09 -40.26 -39.93
C ASP A 108 10.95 -39.22 -39.98
N PRO A 109 9.83 -39.51 -40.65
CA PRO A 109 8.72 -38.56 -40.75
C PRO A 109 8.08 -38.25 -39.38
N LYS A 110 8.25 -39.14 -38.40
CA LYS A 110 7.74 -38.99 -37.02
C LYS A 110 8.53 -37.96 -36.20
N GLU A 111 9.78 -37.68 -36.56
CA GLU A 111 10.60 -36.67 -35.88
C GLU A 111 9.99 -35.26 -36.00
N LYS A 112 9.29 -34.97 -37.11
CA LYS A 112 8.57 -33.69 -37.31
C LYS A 112 7.52 -33.44 -36.22
N TRP A 113 6.84 -34.48 -35.75
CA TRP A 113 5.80 -34.36 -34.72
C TRP A 113 6.38 -33.95 -33.36
N VAL A 114 7.62 -34.37 -33.06
CA VAL A 114 8.33 -33.98 -31.83
C VAL A 114 8.59 -32.47 -31.80
N THR A 115 8.80 -31.84 -32.95
CA THR A 115 8.96 -30.38 -33.05
C THR A 115 7.63 -29.64 -33.20
N ILE A 116 6.65 -30.22 -33.90
CA ILE A 116 5.34 -29.58 -34.15
C ILE A 116 4.50 -29.51 -32.88
N LEU A 117 4.47 -30.56 -32.04
CA LEU A 117 3.61 -30.62 -30.85
C LEU A 117 3.93 -29.52 -29.81
N PRO A 118 5.21 -29.23 -29.46
CA PRO A 118 5.54 -28.12 -28.57
C PRO A 118 5.21 -26.74 -29.16
N ILE A 119 5.45 -26.53 -30.46
CA ILE A 119 5.14 -25.26 -31.13
C ILE A 119 3.63 -25.02 -31.12
N LEU A 120 2.83 -26.05 -31.41
CA LEU A 120 1.38 -25.98 -31.33
C LEU A 120 0.92 -25.66 -29.90
N GLY A 121 1.53 -26.29 -28.89
CA GLY A 121 1.25 -25.99 -27.47
C GLY A 121 1.55 -24.55 -27.09
N ILE A 122 2.66 -23.98 -27.58
CA ILE A 122 3.01 -22.56 -27.36
C ILE A 122 2.00 -21.63 -28.03
N LEU A 123 1.60 -21.92 -29.28
CA LEU A 123 0.62 -21.11 -29.99
C LEU A 123 -0.76 -21.16 -29.32
N ILE A 124 -1.19 -22.34 -28.87
CA ILE A 124 -2.44 -22.50 -28.11
C ILE A 124 -2.34 -21.75 -26.78
N GLY A 125 -1.22 -21.87 -26.05
CA GLY A 125 -1.00 -21.17 -24.79
C GLY A 125 -1.07 -19.65 -24.96
N LEU A 126 -0.38 -19.10 -25.95
CA LEU A 126 -0.45 -17.66 -26.26
C LEU A 126 -1.85 -17.23 -26.69
N GLY A 127 -2.56 -18.06 -27.46
CA GLY A 127 -3.95 -17.80 -27.85
C GLY A 127 -4.89 -17.73 -26.64
N ILE A 128 -4.80 -18.68 -25.72
CA ILE A 128 -5.60 -18.71 -24.48
C ILE A 128 -5.23 -17.52 -23.59
N SER A 129 -3.94 -17.22 -23.41
CA SER A 129 -3.50 -16.06 -22.63
C SER A 129 -4.02 -14.75 -23.22
N GLY A 130 -3.96 -14.58 -24.55
CA GLY A 130 -4.51 -13.42 -25.23
C GLY A 130 -6.04 -13.30 -25.06
N PHE A 131 -6.75 -14.42 -25.13
CA PHE A 131 -8.19 -14.47 -24.90
C PHE A 131 -8.56 -14.06 -23.47
N LEU A 132 -7.84 -14.54 -22.45
CA LEU A 132 -8.10 -14.18 -21.05
C LEU A 132 -7.83 -12.69 -20.78
N VAL A 133 -6.78 -12.12 -21.38
CA VAL A 133 -6.50 -10.68 -21.29
C VAL A 133 -7.60 -9.87 -21.97
N TRP A 134 -8.03 -10.29 -23.16
CA TRP A 134 -9.11 -9.63 -23.89
C TRP A 134 -10.44 -9.68 -23.11
N ASP A 135 -10.81 -10.84 -22.58
CA ASP A 135 -12.01 -11.04 -21.76
C ASP A 135 -11.94 -10.19 -20.48
N GLY A 136 -10.80 -10.19 -19.79
CA GLY A 136 -10.56 -9.36 -18.60
C GLY A 136 -10.74 -7.87 -18.87
N ILE A 137 -10.24 -7.35 -20.00
CA ILE A 137 -10.40 -5.94 -20.38
C ILE A 137 -11.86 -5.62 -20.75
N ARG A 138 -12.56 -6.55 -21.42
CA ARG A 138 -13.96 -6.35 -21.85
C ARG A 138 -14.97 -6.45 -20.71
N ASN A 139 -14.64 -7.23 -19.68
CA ASN A 139 -15.46 -7.40 -18.47
C ASN A 139 -15.32 -6.24 -17.48
N VAL A 140 -14.39 -5.30 -17.70
CA VAL A 140 -14.34 -4.06 -16.92
C VAL A 140 -15.64 -3.29 -17.15
N VAL A 141 -16.40 -3.10 -16.06
CA VAL A 141 -17.70 -2.44 -16.13
C VAL A 141 -17.51 -0.97 -16.50
N HIS A 142 -17.84 -0.63 -17.75
CA HIS A 142 -17.96 0.76 -18.18
C HIS A 142 -19.32 1.30 -17.75
N HIS A 143 -19.37 1.85 -16.54
CA HIS A 143 -20.55 2.58 -16.09
C HIS A 143 -20.74 3.85 -16.94
N LYS A 144 -21.94 4.04 -17.49
CA LYS A 144 -22.36 5.32 -18.06
C LYS A 144 -22.84 6.22 -16.93
N TYR A 145 -22.07 7.25 -16.61
CA TYR A 145 -22.45 8.23 -15.58
C TYR A 145 -23.21 9.40 -16.23
N CYS A 146 -24.29 9.83 -15.59
CA CYS A 146 -24.95 11.09 -15.93
C CYS A 146 -24.33 12.20 -15.06
N PRO A 147 -23.90 13.34 -15.64
CA PRO A 147 -23.37 14.45 -14.85
C PRO A 147 -24.50 15.03 -13.99
N VAL A 148 -24.31 15.02 -12.66
CA VAL A 148 -25.25 15.63 -11.69
C VAL A 148 -24.77 17.02 -11.27
N LEU A 149 -23.46 17.17 -11.10
CA LEU A 149 -22.79 18.43 -10.83
C LEU A 149 -21.49 18.43 -11.62
N ASP A 150 -21.34 19.39 -12.53
CA ASP A 150 -20.09 19.71 -13.23
C ASP A 150 -19.89 21.22 -13.04
N ASP A 151 -18.87 21.59 -12.25
CA ASP A 151 -18.52 22.98 -12.00
C ASP A 151 -17.05 23.19 -12.36
N ARG A 152 -16.86 23.94 -13.44
CA ARG A 152 -15.53 24.29 -13.97
C ARG A 152 -15.05 25.65 -13.49
N PHE A 153 -15.88 26.40 -12.76
CA PHE A 153 -15.59 27.75 -12.29
C PHE A 153 -15.32 28.80 -13.39
N ASP A 154 -15.56 28.49 -14.66
CA ASP A 154 -15.44 29.42 -15.80
C ASP A 154 -16.31 30.67 -15.64
N GLY A 155 -17.48 30.52 -15.01
CA GLY A 155 -18.46 31.58 -14.77
C GLY A 155 -18.33 32.28 -13.41
N GLY A 156 -17.26 32.02 -12.66
CA GLY A 156 -17.09 32.54 -11.30
C GLY A 156 -17.58 31.60 -10.21
N PHE A 157 -17.63 32.10 -8.96
CA PHE A 157 -18.03 31.31 -7.80
C PHE A 157 -19.57 31.20 -7.72
N ASN A 158 -20.11 30.02 -8.00
CA ASN A 158 -21.56 29.79 -7.99
C ASN A 158 -22.11 29.60 -6.57
N THR A 159 -22.70 30.65 -6.01
CA THR A 159 -23.28 30.66 -4.64
C THR A 159 -24.54 29.80 -4.47
N ASN A 160 -25.14 29.34 -5.57
CA ASN A 160 -26.27 28.38 -5.50
C ASN A 160 -25.78 26.96 -5.24
N VAL A 161 -24.52 26.67 -5.60
CA VAL A 161 -23.89 25.36 -5.36
C VAL A 161 -23.04 25.41 -4.11
N TRP A 162 -22.09 26.35 -4.06
CA TRP A 162 -21.06 26.43 -3.05
C TRP A 162 -21.35 27.49 -2.01
N THR A 163 -21.02 27.19 -0.76
CA THR A 163 -21.08 28.11 0.36
C THR A 163 -19.71 28.16 1.03
N LYS A 164 -19.24 29.37 1.35
CA LYS A 164 -18.02 29.59 2.14
C LYS A 164 -18.36 29.52 3.62
N GLU A 165 -17.57 28.77 4.38
CA GLU A 165 -17.70 28.66 5.84
C GLU A 165 -16.84 29.70 6.54
N VAL A 166 -17.34 30.28 7.62
CA VAL A 166 -16.66 31.32 8.40
C VAL A 166 -16.63 30.91 9.86
N GLN A 167 -15.46 30.46 10.33
CA GLN A 167 -15.25 29.89 11.66
C GLN A 167 -13.80 30.08 12.14
N VAL A 168 -13.59 29.94 13.44
CA VAL A 168 -12.30 30.01 14.15
C VAL A 168 -12.08 28.82 15.11
N GLY A 169 -12.95 27.81 15.09
CA GLY A 169 -13.03 26.74 16.10
C GLY A 169 -12.10 25.54 15.92
N GLY A 170 -11.12 25.60 15.03
CA GLY A 170 -10.18 24.50 14.78
C GLY A 170 -10.79 23.19 14.28
N PHE A 171 -12.06 23.22 13.83
CA PHE A 171 -12.75 22.19 13.05
C PHE A 171 -12.69 20.74 13.58
N GLY A 172 -12.47 20.57 14.88
CA GLY A 172 -12.33 19.27 15.54
C GLY A 172 -10.93 18.65 15.50
N ASN A 173 -9.99 19.25 14.76
CA ASN A 173 -8.61 18.77 14.60
C ASN A 173 -7.56 19.69 15.25
N GLY A 174 -7.97 20.79 15.85
CA GLY A 174 -7.03 21.82 16.33
C GLY A 174 -6.39 22.61 15.19
N GLU A 175 -7.09 22.72 14.06
CA GLU A 175 -6.75 23.59 12.93
C GLU A 175 -6.55 25.05 13.42
N PHE A 176 -5.61 25.78 12.80
CA PHE A 176 -5.12 27.07 13.30
C PHE A 176 -5.49 28.24 12.37
N GLU A 177 -6.31 28.00 11.36
CA GLU A 177 -6.77 29.00 10.42
C GLU A 177 -8.17 29.51 10.78
N GLN A 178 -8.38 30.81 10.56
CA GLN A 178 -9.70 31.39 10.47
C GLN A 178 -10.19 31.22 9.03
N THR A 179 -11.35 30.60 8.83
CA THR A 179 -11.96 30.58 7.49
C THR A 179 -12.74 31.87 7.25
N THR A 180 -12.63 32.43 6.03
CA THR A 180 -13.24 33.72 5.68
C THR A 180 -14.33 33.55 4.62
N GLY A 181 -15.28 34.50 4.62
CA GLY A 181 -16.43 34.49 3.69
C GLY A 181 -16.22 35.36 2.45
N GLY A 182 -15.22 36.24 2.45
CA GLY A 182 -14.92 37.13 1.34
C GLY A 182 -14.12 36.45 0.23
N ASP A 183 -13.68 37.27 -0.73
CA ASP A 183 -12.85 36.81 -1.85
C ASP A 183 -11.35 36.87 -1.52
N GLU A 184 -10.96 37.12 -0.26
CA GLU A 184 -9.55 37.17 0.14
C GLU A 184 -8.85 35.79 0.13
N ASN A 185 -9.59 34.73 0.50
CA ASN A 185 -9.05 33.38 0.64
C ASN A 185 -9.70 32.38 -0.31
N VAL A 186 -10.90 32.68 -0.83
CA VAL A 186 -11.61 31.84 -1.80
C VAL A 186 -12.08 32.70 -2.95
N PHE A 187 -11.42 32.59 -4.09
CA PHE A 187 -11.72 33.38 -5.29
C PHE A 187 -11.49 32.56 -6.55
N ILE A 188 -11.97 33.08 -7.69
CA ILE A 188 -11.72 32.47 -9.00
C ILE A 188 -10.60 33.23 -9.69
N GLU A 189 -9.59 32.50 -10.16
CA GLU A 189 -8.47 33.06 -10.91
C GLU A 189 -8.19 32.16 -12.12
N ASN A 190 -8.14 32.76 -13.32
CA ASN A 190 -7.88 32.06 -14.59
C ASN A 190 -8.80 30.84 -14.82
N GLY A 191 -10.08 30.95 -14.46
CA GLY A 191 -11.06 29.87 -14.59
C GLY A 191 -10.92 28.76 -13.55
N ASN A 192 -10.07 28.91 -12.53
CA ASN A 192 -9.91 27.93 -11.47
C ASN A 192 -10.36 28.50 -10.12
N LEU A 193 -10.96 27.64 -9.30
CA LEU A 193 -11.14 27.93 -7.88
C LEU A 193 -9.80 27.95 -7.17
N VAL A 194 -9.45 29.08 -6.58
CA VAL A 194 -8.25 29.27 -5.76
C VAL A 194 -8.66 29.40 -4.30
N ILE A 195 -8.16 28.48 -3.48
CA ILE A 195 -8.22 28.57 -2.02
C ILE A 195 -6.81 28.92 -1.56
N LYS A 196 -6.63 30.15 -1.09
CA LYS A 196 -5.33 30.71 -0.73
C LYS A 196 -5.27 30.97 0.77
N ALA A 197 -4.33 30.33 1.45
CA ALA A 197 -3.99 30.66 2.83
C ALA A 197 -3.20 31.98 2.86
N THR A 198 -3.50 32.83 3.84
CA THR A 198 -2.85 34.13 4.06
C THR A 198 -2.56 34.35 5.54
N LEU A 199 -1.63 35.22 5.89
CA LEU A 199 -1.38 35.56 7.29
C LEU A 199 -2.53 36.39 7.88
N GLN A 200 -2.75 36.22 9.18
CA GLN A 200 -3.63 37.09 9.96
C GLN A 200 -2.93 38.43 10.23
N ASP A 201 -3.73 39.46 10.55
CA ASP A 201 -3.20 40.73 11.01
C ASP A 201 -2.37 40.54 12.29
N ALA A 202 -1.10 40.94 12.26
CA ALA A 202 -0.16 40.75 13.37
C ALA A 202 -0.69 41.35 14.68
N GLU A 203 -1.37 42.51 14.62
CA GLU A 203 -1.94 43.14 15.82
C GLU A 203 -2.98 42.27 16.52
N LYS A 204 -3.74 41.44 15.79
CA LYS A 204 -4.74 40.56 16.37
C LYS A 204 -4.11 39.36 17.08
N VAL A 205 -2.90 38.98 16.68
CA VAL A 205 -2.14 37.83 17.17
C VAL A 205 -1.21 38.23 18.31
N GLU A 206 -0.62 39.43 18.25
CA GLU A 206 0.41 39.91 19.16
C GLU A 206 -0.14 40.74 20.33
N LYS A 207 -1.34 41.31 20.21
CA LYS A 207 -1.97 42.15 21.25
C LYS A 207 -3.27 41.51 21.72
N ASP A 208 -3.67 41.86 22.94
CA ASP A 208 -4.95 41.44 23.51
C ASP A 208 -6.09 41.86 22.59
N ASN A 209 -6.80 40.87 22.04
CA ASN A 209 -7.84 41.09 21.04
C ASN A 209 -8.89 39.96 21.10
N VAL A 210 -10.08 40.23 20.57
CA VAL A 210 -11.14 39.22 20.43
C VAL A 210 -11.70 39.27 19.02
N ILE A 211 -11.65 38.14 18.32
CA ILE A 211 -12.39 37.92 17.07
C ILE A 211 -13.75 37.35 17.46
N ASN A 212 -14.82 38.09 17.17
CA ASN A 212 -16.19 37.68 17.50
C ASN A 212 -17.08 37.67 16.25
N LEU A 213 -17.05 36.55 15.53
CA LEU A 213 -17.80 36.36 14.29
C LEU A 213 -19.32 36.30 14.51
N LEU A 214 -19.77 36.02 15.75
CA LEU A 214 -21.20 36.07 16.10
C LEU A 214 -21.71 37.51 16.17
N LYS A 215 -20.92 38.40 16.78
CA LYS A 215 -21.25 39.84 16.83
C LYS A 215 -21.20 40.45 15.44
N ASP A 216 -20.27 39.99 14.60
CA ASP A 216 -20.14 40.43 13.20
C ASP A 216 -21.25 39.84 12.30
N GLY A 217 -21.99 38.83 12.77
CA GLY A 217 -23.04 38.16 12.01
C GLY A 217 -22.55 37.31 10.85
N THR A 218 -21.24 37.06 10.73
CA THR A 218 -20.63 36.31 9.63
C THR A 218 -20.43 34.83 9.94
N CYS A 219 -20.44 34.44 11.22
CA CYS A 219 -20.19 33.05 11.59
C CYS A 219 -21.20 32.08 10.97
N THR A 220 -20.71 31.01 10.36
CA THR A 220 -21.57 29.98 9.76
C THR A 220 -21.90 28.83 10.71
N SER A 221 -21.21 28.75 11.86
CA SER A 221 -21.50 27.78 12.91
C SER A 221 -22.51 28.32 13.93
N LYS A 222 -23.17 27.40 14.65
CA LYS A 222 -24.04 27.72 15.79
C LYS A 222 -23.28 27.68 17.12
N ASP A 223 -22.11 27.08 17.14
CA ASP A 223 -21.34 26.87 18.36
C ASP A 223 -20.48 28.10 18.68
N TRP A 224 -20.57 28.58 19.92
CA TRP A 224 -19.82 29.75 20.40
C TRP A 224 -18.31 29.59 20.17
N TYR A 225 -17.75 28.43 20.52
CA TYR A 225 -16.33 28.12 20.38
C TYR A 225 -15.86 28.10 18.91
N SER A 226 -16.79 27.94 17.96
CA SER A 226 -16.46 27.99 16.52
C SER A 226 -16.47 29.41 15.95
N CYS A 227 -16.99 30.38 16.70
CA CYS A 227 -17.20 31.73 16.21
C CYS A 227 -16.39 32.79 16.96
N VAL A 228 -15.91 32.46 18.16
CA VAL A 228 -15.20 33.42 19.01
C VAL A 228 -13.85 32.88 19.43
N ALA A 229 -12.82 33.65 19.15
CA ALA A 229 -11.45 33.40 19.55
C ALA A 229 -10.85 34.68 20.15
N ALA A 230 -9.96 34.54 21.12
CA ALA A 230 -9.31 35.67 21.76
C ALA A 230 -7.80 35.46 21.82
N THR A 231 -7.08 36.56 21.69
CA THR A 231 -5.67 36.67 22.03
C THR A 231 -5.57 37.28 23.40
N ASN A 232 -4.86 36.61 24.30
CA ASN A 232 -4.50 37.11 25.61
C ASN A 232 -2.99 36.89 25.80
N THR A 233 -2.28 37.98 26.04
CA THR A 233 -0.83 38.04 26.22
C THR A 233 -0.41 38.02 27.70
N THR A 234 -1.38 37.96 28.61
CA THR A 234 -1.13 37.91 30.05
C THR A 234 -0.40 36.62 30.43
N THR A 235 0.74 36.77 31.11
CA THR A 235 1.56 35.67 31.62
C THR A 235 0.72 34.68 32.43
N GLY A 236 0.67 33.41 31.99
CA GLY A 236 -0.03 32.31 32.68
C GLY A 236 -1.42 31.95 32.13
N ASN A 237 -2.03 32.77 31.27
CA ASN A 237 -3.31 32.49 30.59
C ASN A 237 -3.24 32.91 29.12
N SER A 238 -2.19 32.46 28.41
CA SER A 238 -2.01 32.83 27.02
C SER A 238 -2.97 32.07 26.10
N SER A 239 -3.71 32.82 25.30
CA SER A 239 -4.46 32.31 24.16
C SER A 239 -4.13 33.18 22.96
N VAL A 240 -4.23 32.62 21.76
CA VAL A 240 -3.92 33.33 20.51
C VAL A 240 -5.02 32.99 19.53
N VAL A 241 -5.55 34.01 18.85
CA VAL A 241 -6.45 33.79 17.71
C VAL A 241 -5.74 33.03 16.59
N PRO A 242 -6.49 32.39 15.67
CA PRO A 242 -5.91 31.79 14.48
C PRO A 242 -4.90 32.72 13.77
N PRO A 243 -3.60 32.36 13.70
CA PRO A 243 -2.56 33.22 13.11
C PRO A 243 -2.61 33.27 11.58
N THR A 244 -3.44 32.44 10.96
CA THR A 244 -3.63 32.42 9.51
C THR A 244 -5.11 32.52 9.17
N LYS A 245 -5.38 32.96 7.94
CA LYS A 245 -6.69 32.97 7.32
C LYS A 245 -6.67 32.02 6.13
N SER A 246 -7.76 31.31 5.91
CA SER A 246 -7.92 30.37 4.81
C SER A 246 -9.36 30.34 4.31
N GLY A 247 -9.64 29.44 3.39
CA GLY A 247 -10.95 29.23 2.80
C GLY A 247 -11.44 27.82 3.01
N ARG A 248 -12.71 27.68 3.38
CA ARG A 248 -13.41 26.39 3.46
C ARG A 248 -14.74 26.52 2.76
N ILE A 249 -15.03 25.60 1.84
CA ILE A 249 -16.28 25.61 1.08
C ILE A 249 -16.97 24.27 1.12
N HIS A 250 -18.29 24.29 1.00
CA HIS A 250 -19.11 23.09 0.96
C HIS A 250 -20.29 23.27 0.01
N SER A 251 -20.80 22.17 -0.54
CA SER A 251 -21.91 22.16 -1.50
C SER A 251 -23.26 21.83 -0.88
N MET A 252 -23.44 21.97 0.44
CA MET A 252 -24.66 21.50 1.13
C MET A 252 -25.95 22.18 0.65
N LYS A 253 -25.86 23.41 0.13
CA LYS A 253 -26.99 24.11 -0.52
C LYS A 253 -27.28 23.59 -1.93
N GLY A 254 -26.24 23.17 -2.65
CA GLY A 254 -26.31 22.65 -4.01
C GLY A 254 -26.59 21.15 -4.08
N ALA A 255 -25.80 20.45 -4.90
CA ALA A 255 -26.02 19.04 -5.16
C ALA A 255 -25.65 18.16 -3.95
N LYS A 256 -26.60 17.33 -3.53
CA LYS A 256 -26.41 16.26 -2.54
C LYS A 256 -26.25 14.94 -3.27
N LEU A 257 -25.04 14.40 -3.24
CA LEU A 257 -24.70 13.18 -3.96
C LEU A 257 -24.84 11.98 -3.02
N LYS A 258 -25.55 10.94 -3.47
CA LYS A 258 -25.61 9.64 -2.79
C LYS A 258 -25.19 8.58 -3.80
N TYR A 259 -24.00 8.01 -3.60
CA TYR A 259 -23.30 7.14 -4.55
C TYR A 259 -22.90 7.85 -5.85
N GLY A 260 -22.20 7.13 -6.72
CA GLY A 260 -21.70 7.64 -8.00
C GLY A 260 -20.19 7.80 -8.00
N ARG A 261 -19.70 8.71 -8.84
CA ARG A 261 -18.28 9.03 -8.98
C ARG A 261 -18.09 10.53 -8.77
N VAL A 262 -17.14 10.90 -7.93
CA VAL A 262 -16.74 12.29 -7.70
C VAL A 262 -15.28 12.42 -8.12
N GLU A 263 -15.02 13.30 -9.08
CA GLU A 263 -13.68 13.59 -9.58
C GLU A 263 -13.39 15.07 -9.31
N VAL A 264 -12.24 15.36 -8.69
CA VAL A 264 -11.76 16.73 -8.43
C VAL A 264 -10.35 16.83 -8.98
N THR A 265 -10.13 17.78 -9.88
CA THR A 265 -8.79 18.10 -10.38
C THR A 265 -8.28 19.32 -9.63
N ALA A 266 -7.23 19.15 -8.83
CA ALA A 266 -6.66 20.23 -8.02
C ALA A 266 -5.13 20.19 -8.05
N LYS A 267 -4.52 21.37 -7.97
CA LYS A 267 -3.10 21.55 -7.65
C LYS A 267 -2.99 21.88 -6.16
N LEU A 268 -2.32 21.02 -5.40
CA LEU A 268 -2.14 21.24 -3.97
C LEU A 268 -1.05 22.28 -3.70
N PRO A 269 -1.18 23.09 -2.62
CA PRO A 269 -0.12 23.97 -2.17
C PRO A 269 1.05 23.17 -1.58
N GLU A 270 2.24 23.75 -1.64
CA GLU A 270 3.45 23.25 -0.99
C GLU A 270 3.72 24.08 0.27
N GLY A 271 4.23 23.45 1.33
CA GLY A 271 4.61 24.09 2.59
C GLY A 271 5.90 23.46 3.14
N ASP A 272 6.62 24.22 3.96
CA ASP A 272 7.87 23.84 4.64
C ASP A 272 7.61 23.52 6.12
#